data_AF-A0A2V7ML58-F1
#
_entry.id   AF-A0A2V7ML58-F1
#
_cell.length_a   1.000
_cell.length_b   1.000
_cell.length_c   1.000
_cell.angle_alpha   90.00
_cell.angle_beta   90.00
_cell.angle_gamma   90.00
#
_symmetry.space_group_name_H-M   'P 1'
#
loop_
_entity.id
_entity.type
_entity.pdbx_description
1 polymer ?
#
loop_
_entity_poly.entity_id
_entity_poly.type
_entity_poly.pdbx_seq_one_letter_code
_entity_poly.pdbx_strand_id
1 'polypeptide(L)'
;MNWQSRLASRSLASLLLLAAAACVHDSPGPGPLACTAHGTDIALAVTAYQVLDPASDSGCVHFPVNASMTDSAEYLVLPWSAAPTPIVSAPFSLVSETPAASIAIPQMASFGGGSHGAAAAAFDYFLRGMARSRRYPLHTGFAAAPATVPLPSTTAGPPTVGSVRTFKVCSNFTCSSFASVGARVQSVGLHIAIYVDTTAPSPGLATADFDSLRQVFDTRLYPIDTVAFGHVSDIDSNTVAIVLMTGVVNKLVTKAHCHSSGYIAGFFFSGDLDPIAAPQFNNGEIFYSIVADPDSTLSCAHPAQEVIHTTPVTFTHEFQHMINFVEHVRVKGADSEEGWLDEGLSKYAEEIAGRSYLAQGDTATFSNYAFNSVYDANQYLLDPGSSPLLIPEDTGSLAEIGASWLFVRYVVDQFNDSLPGKLVQSNLTGAANVAAKTGQPFDQTISRWALANYVSDLVGFSTPPELQYKTWHFRRTYASLHTQRPADFPQPYPLVPPLSAGSAVNLSGTLHSGSGEYVRAVQAPGGAAFTLHFSGPEGASLSATIVPRLVVARIR
;
A
#
# COMPACT_ATOMS: atom_id res chain seq x y z
N MET A 1 -29.42 -59.99 -43.92
CA MET A 1 -28.62 -61.05 -44.58
C MET A 1 -27.16 -60.70 -44.32
N ASN A 2 -26.51 -61.24 -43.28
CA ASN A 2 -25.87 -62.57 -43.19
C ASN A 2 -24.97 -62.89 -44.39
N TRP A 3 -23.70 -63.33 -44.28
CA TRP A 3 -22.87 -63.82 -43.16
C TRP A 3 -21.40 -64.00 -43.66
N GLN A 4 -20.42 -63.76 -42.79
CA GLN A 4 -19.21 -64.60 -42.46
C GLN A 4 -18.16 -64.97 -43.55
N SER A 5 -16.84 -65.15 -43.29
CA SER A 5 -16.05 -65.27 -42.03
C SER A 5 -14.53 -65.43 -42.27
N ARG A 6 -13.75 -64.84 -41.32
CA ARG A 6 -12.53 -65.30 -40.57
C ARG A 6 -11.24 -65.64 -41.34
N LEU A 7 -10.03 -65.31 -40.85
CA LEU A 7 -9.29 -65.64 -39.59
C LEU A 7 -8.10 -64.65 -39.47
N ALA A 8 -7.36 -64.38 -38.39
CA ALA A 8 -7.36 -64.64 -36.96
C ALA A 8 -6.15 -63.87 -36.36
N SER A 9 -6.28 -63.22 -35.20
CA SER A 9 -5.12 -62.86 -34.36
C SER A 9 -5.51 -62.47 -32.93
N ARG A 10 -5.33 -63.47 -32.06
CA ARG A 10 -4.97 -63.51 -30.63
C ARG A 10 -5.07 -62.24 -29.75
N SER A 11 -5.76 -62.46 -28.63
CA SER A 11 -5.87 -61.68 -27.38
C SER A 11 -4.55 -61.31 -26.72
N LEU A 12 -4.54 -60.18 -25.99
CA LEU A 12 -4.11 -60.09 -24.59
C LEU A 12 -4.43 -58.71 -24.01
N ALA A 13 -5.18 -58.71 -22.91
CA ALA A 13 -5.38 -57.57 -22.02
C ALA A 13 -4.14 -57.45 -21.11
N SER A 14 -3.63 -56.22 -20.95
CA SER A 14 -2.56 -55.92 -20.00
C SER A 14 -2.89 -54.64 -19.24
N LEU A 15 -3.10 -54.78 -17.93
CA LEU A 15 -2.97 -53.72 -16.94
C LEU A 15 -1.59 -53.06 -17.08
N LEU A 16 -1.55 -51.74 -17.12
CA LEU A 16 -0.33 -50.96 -16.93
C LEU A 16 -0.42 -50.24 -15.57
N LEU A 17 0.15 -50.88 -14.55
CA LEU A 17 0.70 -50.17 -13.40
C LEU A 17 1.93 -49.40 -13.90
N LEU A 18 1.82 -48.08 -13.98
CA LEU A 18 2.99 -47.21 -14.11
C LEU A 18 3.60 -47.03 -12.71
N ALA A 19 4.65 -47.80 -12.45
CA ALA A 19 5.61 -47.47 -11.41
C ALA A 19 6.39 -46.23 -11.88
N ALA A 20 6.16 -45.09 -11.24
CA ALA A 20 7.03 -43.94 -11.36
C ALA A 20 8.38 -44.27 -10.69
N ALA A 21 9.37 -44.62 -11.49
CA ALA A 21 10.76 -44.56 -11.07
C ALA A 21 11.11 -43.07 -10.92
N ALA A 22 11.09 -42.57 -9.70
CA ALA A 22 11.69 -41.28 -9.37
C ALA A 22 13.21 -41.42 -9.59
N CYS A 23 13.75 -40.71 -10.58
CA CYS A 23 15.17 -40.42 -10.61
C CYS A 23 15.47 -39.54 -9.40
N VAL A 24 16.07 -40.12 -8.37
CA VAL A 24 16.80 -39.37 -7.35
C VAL A 24 18.01 -38.77 -8.07
N HIS A 25 17.88 -37.52 -8.50
CA HIS A 25 19.04 -36.69 -8.71
C HIS A 25 19.50 -36.22 -7.33
N ASP A 26 20.60 -36.81 -6.86
CA ASP A 26 21.39 -36.23 -5.79
C ASP A 26 21.90 -34.87 -6.28
N SER A 27 21.17 -33.80 -5.94
CA SER A 27 21.76 -32.47 -5.94
C SER A 27 22.91 -32.50 -4.93
N PRO A 28 24.15 -32.13 -5.31
CA PRO A 28 25.19 -31.94 -4.32
C PRO A 28 24.66 -30.89 -3.33
N GLY A 29 24.76 -31.18 -2.03
CA GLY A 29 24.44 -30.19 -0.99
C GLY A 29 25.24 -28.90 -1.23
N PRO A 30 24.77 -27.76 -0.71
CA PRO A 30 25.46 -26.49 -0.88
C PRO A 30 26.92 -26.65 -0.49
N GLY A 31 27.84 -26.24 -1.38
CA GLY A 31 29.28 -26.26 -1.10
C GLY A 31 29.63 -25.45 0.16
N PRO A 32 30.81 -25.66 0.75
CA PRO A 32 31.23 -24.92 1.94
C PRO A 32 31.11 -23.40 1.69
N LEU A 33 30.55 -22.68 2.66
CA LEU A 33 30.36 -21.22 2.57
C LEU A 33 31.68 -20.55 2.19
N ALA A 34 31.66 -19.75 1.14
CA ALA A 34 32.79 -18.92 0.74
C ALA A 34 32.88 -17.65 1.62
N CYS A 35 32.78 -17.79 2.95
CA CYS A 35 33.14 -16.72 3.85
C CYS A 35 34.65 -16.58 3.86
N THR A 36 35.15 -15.70 2.99
CA THR A 36 36.56 -15.30 2.96
C THR A 36 36.89 -14.48 4.21
N ALA A 37 38.16 -14.10 4.42
CA ALA A 37 38.66 -13.39 5.60
C ALA A 37 38.04 -11.97 5.84
N HIS A 38 37.07 -11.56 5.03
CA HIS A 38 36.32 -10.33 5.17
C HIS A 38 34.91 -10.68 5.64
N GLY A 39 34.66 -10.52 6.94
CA GLY A 39 33.34 -10.69 7.57
C GLY A 39 33.20 -9.74 8.75
N THR A 40 31.95 -9.43 9.12
CA THR A 40 31.66 -8.53 10.24
C THR A 40 31.38 -9.33 11.51
N ASP A 41 32.12 -9.05 12.59
CA ASP A 41 31.85 -9.60 13.92
C ASP A 41 30.70 -8.86 14.60
N ILE A 42 29.66 -9.59 15.02
CA ILE A 42 28.50 -9.05 15.73
C ILE A 42 28.75 -9.01 17.22
N ALA A 43 29.02 -7.82 17.75
CA ALA A 43 29.13 -7.56 19.17
C ALA A 43 28.02 -6.62 19.65
N LEU A 44 26.79 -7.13 19.67
CA LEU A 44 25.62 -6.34 20.08
C LEU A 44 25.27 -6.58 21.56
N ALA A 45 25.09 -5.48 22.31
CA ALA A 45 24.36 -5.53 23.57
C ALA A 45 22.88 -5.84 23.31
N VAL A 46 22.15 -6.34 24.31
CA VAL A 46 20.68 -6.44 24.21
C VAL A 46 20.14 -5.05 23.89
N THR A 47 19.19 -4.97 22.96
CA THR A 47 18.62 -3.74 22.37
C THR A 47 19.48 -2.98 21.38
N ALA A 48 20.74 -3.39 21.17
CA ALA A 48 21.56 -2.83 20.10
C ALA A 48 21.24 -3.51 18.76
N TYR A 49 21.45 -2.76 17.69
CA TYR A 49 21.28 -3.23 16.32
C TYR A 49 22.37 -2.68 15.41
N GLN A 50 22.58 -3.34 14.27
CA GLN A 50 23.50 -2.92 13.23
C GLN A 50 22.86 -3.18 11.86
N VAL A 51 23.15 -2.29 10.90
CA VAL A 51 22.78 -2.45 9.49
C VAL A 51 24.07 -2.65 8.71
N LEU A 52 24.15 -3.77 8.00
CA LEU A 52 25.36 -4.19 7.29
C LEU A 52 25.15 -4.09 5.79
N ASP A 53 26.18 -3.63 5.07
CA ASP A 53 26.22 -3.63 3.61
C ASP A 53 27.05 -4.83 3.14
N PRO A 54 26.43 -5.85 2.50
CA PRO A 54 27.14 -7.01 1.98
C PRO A 54 28.25 -6.68 0.98
N ALA A 55 28.21 -5.51 0.34
CA ALA A 55 29.29 -5.06 -0.52
C ALA A 55 30.58 -4.72 0.26
N SER A 56 30.47 -4.47 1.58
CA SER A 56 31.59 -4.12 2.46
C SER A 56 32.23 -5.33 3.17
N ASP A 57 31.46 -6.38 3.42
CA ASP A 57 31.88 -7.55 4.21
C ASP A 57 31.61 -8.89 3.50
N SER A 58 31.43 -8.84 2.18
CA SER A 58 31.07 -10.01 1.35
C SER A 58 29.78 -10.73 1.79
N GLY A 59 28.96 -10.11 2.64
CA GLY A 59 27.75 -10.70 3.20
C GLY A 59 28.02 -11.70 4.33
N CYS A 60 29.24 -11.81 4.83
CA CYS A 60 29.60 -12.75 5.90
C CYS A 60 29.58 -12.09 7.26
N VAL A 61 28.82 -12.70 8.18
CA VAL A 61 28.55 -12.14 9.50
C VAL A 61 28.75 -13.18 10.58
N HIS A 62 29.64 -12.89 11.52
CA HIS A 62 30.05 -13.81 12.58
C HIS A 62 29.39 -13.43 13.90
N PHE A 63 28.66 -14.37 14.48
CA PHE A 63 28.03 -14.23 15.78
C PHE A 63 28.89 -14.94 16.83
N PRO A 64 29.27 -14.26 17.93
CA PRO A 64 30.14 -14.83 18.94
C PRO A 64 29.44 -15.93 19.73
N VAL A 65 30.21 -16.68 20.51
CA VAL A 65 29.69 -17.61 21.51
C VAL A 65 28.75 -16.87 22.46
N ASN A 66 27.62 -17.50 22.80
CA ASN A 66 26.79 -16.99 23.88
C ASN A 66 27.50 -17.23 25.23
N ALA A 67 28.09 -16.17 25.78
CA ALA A 67 28.84 -16.25 27.04
C ALA A 67 27.97 -16.50 28.28
N SER A 68 26.64 -16.30 28.19
CA SER A 68 25.75 -16.64 29.31
C SER A 68 25.55 -18.15 29.39
N MET A 69 25.72 -18.72 30.58
CA MET A 69 25.46 -20.14 30.86
C MET A 69 24.02 -20.40 31.32
N THR A 70 23.22 -19.35 31.49
CA THR A 70 21.83 -19.42 31.95
C THR A 70 20.83 -18.90 30.94
N ASP A 71 21.20 -17.87 30.19
CA ASP A 71 20.29 -17.18 29.26
C ASP A 71 20.64 -17.52 27.82
N SER A 72 19.62 -17.69 26.99
CA SER A 72 19.79 -17.78 25.54
C SER A 72 20.03 -16.38 24.96
N ALA A 73 20.87 -16.28 23.94
CA ALA A 73 20.93 -15.08 23.10
C ALA A 73 19.95 -15.22 21.92
N GLU A 74 19.34 -14.12 21.51
CA GLU A 74 18.42 -14.11 20.37
C GLU A 74 18.59 -12.87 19.51
N TYR A 75 18.70 -13.10 18.20
CA TYR A 75 18.87 -12.06 17.19
C TYR A 75 17.68 -12.07 16.24
N LEU A 76 17.13 -10.89 15.97
CA LEU A 76 16.27 -10.66 14.82
C LEU A 76 17.18 -10.29 13.64
N VAL A 77 17.10 -11.06 12.55
CA VAL A 77 17.91 -10.88 11.35
C VAL A 77 17.00 -10.68 10.15
N LEU A 78 17.25 -9.60 9.40
CA LEU A 78 16.45 -9.22 8.22
C LEU A 78 17.37 -9.11 7.00
N PRO A 79 17.32 -10.04 6.04
CA PRO A 79 17.77 -9.74 4.69
C PRO A 79 16.77 -8.79 4.04
N TRP A 80 17.24 -7.60 3.69
CA TRP A 80 16.39 -6.48 3.29
C TRP A 80 16.90 -5.81 2.03
N SER A 81 15.99 -5.33 1.19
CA SER A 81 16.30 -4.50 0.03
C SER A 81 15.97 -3.04 0.35
N ALA A 82 17.00 -2.21 0.32
CA ALA A 82 16.89 -0.77 0.54
C ALA A 82 16.83 0.03 -0.77
N ALA A 83 16.48 -0.64 -1.88
CA ALA A 83 16.40 -0.01 -3.19
C ALA A 83 15.45 1.19 -3.16
N PRO A 84 15.89 2.39 -3.60
CA PRO A 84 15.07 3.59 -3.63
C PRO A 84 14.21 3.71 -4.89
N THR A 85 14.25 2.70 -5.77
CA THR A 85 13.58 2.69 -7.08
C THR A 85 12.55 1.57 -7.12
N PRO A 86 11.31 1.83 -7.58
CA PRO A 86 10.31 0.77 -7.74
C PRO A 86 10.75 -0.35 -8.72
N ILE A 87 10.06 -1.50 -8.67
CA ILE A 87 10.21 -2.66 -9.59
C ILE A 87 11.54 -3.42 -9.49
N VAL A 88 12.50 -2.98 -8.67
CA VAL A 88 13.76 -3.72 -8.56
C VAL A 88 13.56 -4.93 -7.66
N SER A 89 13.99 -6.09 -8.15
CA SER A 89 14.05 -7.32 -7.38
C SER A 89 15.27 -8.17 -7.73
N ALA A 90 15.69 -9.00 -6.80
CA ALA A 90 16.75 -9.99 -7.02
C ALA A 90 16.62 -11.17 -6.06
N PRO A 91 17.00 -12.38 -6.49
CA PRO A 91 17.00 -13.54 -5.60
C PRO A 91 18.09 -13.42 -4.53
N PHE A 92 17.85 -14.02 -3.37
CA PHE A 92 18.79 -14.04 -2.26
C PHE A 92 18.81 -15.39 -1.54
N SER A 93 19.86 -15.59 -0.75
CA SER A 93 20.02 -16.65 0.23
C SER A 93 20.66 -16.10 1.50
N LEU A 94 20.16 -16.51 2.67
CA LEU A 94 20.74 -16.28 3.98
C LEU A 94 20.93 -17.65 4.65
N VAL A 95 22.17 -18.11 4.69
CA VAL A 95 22.50 -19.48 5.10
C VAL A 95 23.60 -19.51 6.16
N SER A 96 23.49 -20.48 7.06
CA SER A 96 24.52 -20.84 8.04
C SER A 96 25.50 -21.88 7.48
N GLU A 97 26.64 -22.08 8.15
CA GLU A 97 27.71 -23.02 7.72
C GLU A 97 27.25 -24.48 7.64
N THR A 98 26.30 -24.87 8.49
CA THR A 98 25.65 -26.19 8.48
C THR A 98 24.16 -26.03 8.24
N PRO A 99 23.74 -25.62 7.03
CA PRO A 99 22.36 -25.24 6.80
C PRO A 99 21.45 -26.45 7.00
N ALA A 100 20.37 -26.28 7.76
CA ALA A 100 19.28 -27.25 7.81
C ALA A 100 18.53 -27.26 6.45
N ALA A 101 17.54 -28.16 6.29
CA ALA A 101 16.63 -28.06 5.15
C ALA A 101 16.02 -26.64 5.09
N SER A 102 15.95 -26.05 3.90
CA SER A 102 15.47 -24.69 3.72
C SER A 102 14.10 -24.50 4.37
N ILE A 103 13.98 -23.45 5.20
CA ILE A 103 12.71 -23.08 5.79
C ILE A 103 11.94 -22.37 4.69
N ALA A 104 10.97 -23.07 4.08
CA ALA A 104 10.03 -22.43 3.18
C ALA A 104 9.27 -21.37 3.98
N ILE A 105 9.36 -20.11 3.54
CA ILE A 105 8.57 -19.03 4.11
C ILE A 105 7.13 -19.30 3.67
N PRO A 106 6.19 -19.54 4.59
CA PRO A 106 4.81 -19.78 4.21
C PRO A 106 4.27 -18.47 3.61
N GLN A 107 3.98 -18.48 2.31
CA GLN A 107 3.19 -17.41 1.71
C GLN A 107 1.81 -17.42 2.38
N MET A 108 1.51 -16.38 3.15
CA MET A 108 0.18 -16.24 3.74
C MET A 108 -0.74 -15.62 2.70
N ALA A 109 -1.87 -16.27 2.46
CA ALA A 109 -2.92 -15.69 1.62
C ALA A 109 -3.47 -14.44 2.30
N SER A 110 -3.58 -13.32 1.56
CA SER A 110 -4.30 -12.14 2.03
C SER A 110 -5.76 -12.50 2.29
N PHE A 111 -6.30 -11.99 3.39
CA PHE A 111 -7.71 -12.18 3.75
C PHE A 111 -8.56 -11.04 3.15
N GLY A 112 -9.83 -11.31 2.87
CA GLY A 112 -10.76 -10.38 2.19
C GLY A 112 -11.78 -9.72 3.13
N GLY A 113 -11.34 -9.18 4.27
CA GLY A 113 -12.19 -8.67 5.35
C GLY A 113 -12.35 -7.13 5.43
N GLY A 114 -11.67 -6.37 4.58
CA GLY A 114 -11.80 -4.90 4.51
C GLY A 114 -13.04 -4.45 3.72
N SER A 115 -13.57 -3.25 4.00
CA SER A 115 -14.62 -2.64 3.16
C SER A 115 -14.07 -2.17 1.80
N HIS A 116 -12.77 -1.89 1.72
CA HIS A 116 -12.02 -1.71 0.48
C HIS A 116 -11.42 -3.06 0.09
N GLY A 117 -11.83 -3.57 -1.05
CA GLY A 117 -11.26 -4.79 -1.62
C GLY A 117 -10.14 -4.48 -2.61
N ALA A 118 -9.45 -5.53 -3.08
CA ALA A 118 -8.36 -5.44 -4.06
C ALA A 118 -8.71 -4.65 -5.34
N ALA A 119 -10.00 -4.52 -5.67
CA ALA A 119 -10.49 -3.70 -6.78
C ALA A 119 -10.15 -2.21 -6.63
N ALA A 120 -10.35 -1.63 -5.43
CA ALA A 120 -10.04 -0.23 -5.18
C ALA A 120 -8.53 0.01 -5.28
N ALA A 121 -7.74 -0.81 -4.57
CA ALA A 121 -6.28 -0.73 -4.60
C ALA A 121 -5.73 -0.75 -6.04
N ALA A 122 -6.13 -1.74 -6.84
CA ALA A 122 -5.67 -1.85 -8.23
C ALA A 122 -6.03 -0.62 -9.08
N PHE A 123 -7.21 -0.02 -8.85
CA PHE A 123 -7.66 1.16 -9.57
C PHE A 123 -6.90 2.43 -9.13
N ASP A 124 -6.66 2.59 -7.84
CA ASP A 124 -5.91 3.73 -7.29
C ASP A 124 -4.47 3.73 -7.83
N TYR A 125 -3.79 2.58 -7.82
CA TYR A 125 -2.45 2.43 -8.41
C TYR A 125 -2.42 2.74 -9.90
N PHE A 126 -3.43 2.30 -10.65
CA PHE A 126 -3.57 2.65 -12.06
C PHE A 126 -3.68 4.18 -12.25
N LEU A 127 -4.48 4.87 -11.42
CA LEU A 127 -4.61 6.33 -11.47
C LEU A 127 -3.32 7.06 -11.09
N ARG A 128 -2.59 6.59 -10.07
CA ARG A 128 -1.26 7.11 -9.70
C ARG A 128 -0.29 6.98 -10.86
N GLY A 129 -0.36 5.86 -11.56
CA GLY A 129 0.48 5.62 -12.70
C GLY A 129 0.17 6.46 -13.94
N MET A 130 -1.11 6.65 -14.19
CA MET A 130 -1.55 7.60 -15.21
C MET A 130 -1.08 9.02 -14.89
N ALA A 131 -1.17 9.45 -13.62
CA ALA A 131 -0.67 10.76 -13.18
C ALA A 131 0.84 10.90 -13.41
N ARG A 132 1.61 9.88 -13.03
CA ARG A 132 3.08 9.82 -13.16
C ARG A 132 3.52 9.90 -14.62
N SER A 133 2.91 9.09 -15.47
CA SER A 133 3.23 9.06 -16.90
C SER A 133 2.64 10.23 -17.69
N ARG A 134 1.66 10.94 -17.10
CA ARG A 134 0.82 11.98 -17.73
C ARG A 134 0.17 11.50 -19.05
N ARG A 135 -0.11 10.20 -19.14
CA ARG A 135 -0.70 9.54 -20.33
C ARG A 135 -2.21 9.42 -20.20
N TYR A 136 -2.89 10.55 -20.37
CA TYR A 136 -4.35 10.57 -20.44
C TYR A 136 -4.81 10.20 -21.86
N PRO A 137 -5.83 9.36 -22.03
CA PRO A 137 -6.36 9.05 -23.36
C PRO A 137 -6.98 10.30 -23.98
N LEU A 138 -6.30 10.84 -24.98
CA LEU A 138 -6.76 12.00 -25.72
C LEU A 138 -7.85 11.55 -26.70
N HIS A 139 -9.00 12.23 -26.67
CA HIS A 139 -10.03 12.00 -27.67
C HIS A 139 -9.74 12.79 -28.95
N THR A 140 -9.28 12.12 -30.01
CA THR A 140 -9.23 12.67 -31.38
C THR A 140 -10.62 12.65 -32.06
N GLY A 141 -11.68 13.01 -31.32
CA GLY A 141 -13.07 12.75 -31.74
C GLY A 141 -14.08 13.87 -31.51
N PHE A 142 -13.69 14.99 -30.90
CA PHE A 142 -14.56 16.16 -30.87
C PHE A 142 -14.29 17.01 -32.10
N ALA A 143 -15.21 17.00 -33.07
CA ALA A 143 -15.26 18.04 -34.08
C ALA A 143 -15.20 19.40 -33.37
N ALA A 144 -14.32 20.29 -33.84
CA ALA A 144 -14.26 21.65 -33.34
C ALA A 144 -15.68 22.21 -33.26
N ALA A 145 -16.15 22.51 -32.05
CA ALA A 145 -17.43 23.19 -31.90
C ALA A 145 -17.38 24.47 -32.75
N PRO A 146 -18.45 24.81 -33.50
CA PRO A 146 -18.46 26.05 -34.26
C PRO A 146 -18.13 27.21 -33.33
N ALA A 147 -17.19 28.05 -33.75
CA ALA A 147 -16.60 29.15 -33.01
C ALA A 147 -17.65 30.24 -32.67
N THR A 148 -18.55 29.95 -31.74
CA THR A 148 -19.48 30.89 -31.10
C THR A 148 -19.88 30.41 -29.69
N VAL A 149 -18.97 29.71 -29.00
CA VAL A 149 -19.09 29.55 -27.54
C VAL A 149 -18.59 30.86 -26.92
N PRO A 150 -19.41 31.61 -26.17
CA PRO A 150 -18.93 32.76 -25.42
C PRO A 150 -17.74 32.32 -24.56
N LEU A 151 -16.64 33.08 -24.57
CA LEU A 151 -15.55 32.87 -23.62
C LEU A 151 -16.15 32.71 -22.22
N PRO A 152 -15.77 31.68 -21.44
CA PRO A 152 -16.22 31.57 -20.06
C PRO A 152 -15.90 32.88 -19.35
N SER A 153 -16.90 33.43 -18.68
CA SER A 153 -16.75 34.57 -17.80
C SER A 153 -15.59 34.29 -16.84
N THR A 154 -14.58 35.16 -16.84
CA THR A 154 -13.32 35.07 -16.09
C THR A 154 -13.47 35.20 -14.57
N THR A 155 -14.67 34.99 -14.06
CA THR A 155 -15.03 34.91 -12.64
C THR A 155 -16.29 34.05 -12.58
N ALA A 156 -16.14 32.73 -12.63
CA ALA A 156 -17.21 31.90 -12.09
C ALA A 156 -17.31 32.18 -10.58
N GLY A 157 -18.47 31.96 -10.00
CA GLY A 157 -18.63 31.88 -8.55
C GLY A 157 -18.91 30.42 -8.20
N PRO A 158 -19.15 30.11 -6.91
CA PRO A 158 -19.64 28.80 -6.55
C PRO A 158 -20.94 28.50 -7.31
N PRO A 159 -21.16 27.25 -7.72
CA PRO A 159 -22.35 26.90 -8.48
C PRO A 159 -23.60 27.11 -7.62
N THR A 160 -24.75 27.28 -8.27
CA THR A 160 -26.03 27.44 -7.55
C THR A 160 -26.67 26.07 -7.30
N VAL A 161 -27.19 25.84 -6.09
CA VAL A 161 -27.98 24.64 -5.77
C VAL A 161 -29.10 24.45 -6.80
N GLY A 162 -29.27 23.22 -7.29
CA GLY A 162 -30.23 22.86 -8.32
C GLY A 162 -29.76 23.07 -9.77
N SER A 163 -28.66 23.80 -10.01
CA SER A 163 -28.07 23.91 -11.35
C SER A 163 -27.51 22.56 -11.83
N VAL A 164 -27.44 22.37 -13.15
CA VAL A 164 -26.94 21.14 -13.76
C VAL A 164 -25.67 21.45 -14.56
N ARG A 165 -24.62 20.65 -14.36
CA ARG A 165 -23.37 20.66 -15.14
C ARG A 165 -23.17 19.28 -15.77
N THR A 166 -22.59 19.24 -16.96
CA THR A 166 -22.18 18.01 -17.61
C THR A 166 -20.71 17.73 -17.30
N PHE A 167 -20.40 16.49 -16.92
CA PHE A 167 -19.08 16.02 -16.56
C PHE A 167 -18.65 14.85 -17.44
N LYS A 168 -17.35 14.71 -17.67
CA LYS A 168 -16.71 13.52 -18.23
C LYS A 168 -16.21 12.66 -17.09
N VAL A 169 -16.61 11.39 -17.03
CA VAL A 169 -16.29 10.49 -15.91
C VAL A 169 -15.63 9.24 -16.44
N CYS A 170 -14.47 8.87 -15.89
CA CYS A 170 -13.83 7.59 -16.18
C CYS A 170 -14.83 6.44 -15.94
N SER A 171 -15.05 5.60 -16.95
CA SER A 171 -16.14 4.61 -16.95
C SER A 171 -15.64 3.17 -17.05
N ASN A 172 -14.34 2.93 -16.88
CA ASN A 172 -13.74 1.60 -16.78
C ASN A 172 -12.46 1.62 -15.94
N PHE A 173 -11.99 0.44 -15.55
CA PHE A 173 -10.80 0.25 -14.69
C PHE A 173 -9.48 0.85 -15.21
N THR A 174 -9.40 1.17 -16.49
CA THR A 174 -8.18 1.72 -17.10
C THR A 174 -8.39 3.14 -17.63
N CYS A 175 -9.48 3.79 -17.22
CA CYS A 175 -9.92 5.10 -17.71
C CYS A 175 -9.71 5.34 -19.20
N SER A 176 -9.83 4.29 -20.01
CA SER A 176 -9.70 4.33 -21.47
C SER A 176 -11.04 4.67 -22.14
N SER A 177 -12.12 4.67 -21.36
CA SER A 177 -13.46 5.11 -21.74
C SER A 177 -13.98 6.13 -20.74
N PHE A 178 -14.72 7.14 -21.24
CA PHE A 178 -15.38 8.15 -20.42
C PHE A 178 -16.87 8.23 -20.74
N ALA A 179 -17.68 8.35 -19.70
CA ALA A 179 -19.11 8.65 -19.80
C ALA A 179 -19.35 10.16 -19.68
N SER A 180 -20.38 10.66 -20.37
CA SER A 180 -20.89 12.02 -20.20
C SER A 180 -22.05 12.00 -19.22
N VAL A 181 -21.93 12.69 -18.08
CA VAL A 181 -22.86 12.65 -16.96
C VAL A 181 -23.45 14.04 -16.73
N GLY A 182 -24.77 14.19 -16.84
CA GLY A 182 -25.48 15.38 -16.38
C GLY A 182 -25.78 15.27 -14.90
N ALA A 183 -25.19 16.13 -14.07
CA ALA A 183 -25.35 16.09 -12.62
C ALA A 183 -25.87 17.42 -12.05
N ARG A 184 -26.72 17.31 -11.03
CA ARG A 184 -27.37 18.43 -10.35
C ARG A 184 -26.66 18.74 -9.04
N VAL A 185 -26.42 20.01 -8.76
CA VAL A 185 -25.92 20.49 -7.47
C VAL A 185 -26.96 20.21 -6.39
N GLN A 186 -26.59 19.43 -5.37
CA GLN A 186 -27.44 19.14 -4.21
C GLN A 186 -27.11 20.02 -3.01
N SER A 187 -25.82 20.33 -2.78
CA SER A 187 -25.40 21.20 -1.69
C SER A 187 -24.11 21.94 -2.05
N VAL A 188 -23.95 23.17 -1.53
CA VAL A 188 -22.79 24.05 -1.79
C VAL A 188 -22.35 24.67 -0.48
N GLY A 189 -21.07 24.52 -0.17
CA GLY A 189 -20.42 24.98 1.04
C GLY A 189 -19.41 26.08 0.78
N LEU A 190 -18.51 26.27 1.75
CA LEU A 190 -17.42 27.23 1.63
C LEU A 190 -16.30 26.71 0.74
N HIS A 191 -16.03 25.40 0.78
CA HIS A 191 -14.92 24.79 0.05
C HIS A 191 -15.34 23.59 -0.81
N ILE A 192 -16.64 23.24 -0.83
CA ILE A 192 -17.15 22.06 -1.53
C ILE A 192 -18.48 22.31 -2.24
N ALA A 193 -18.66 21.75 -3.43
CA ALA A 193 -19.96 21.61 -4.09
C ALA A 193 -20.23 20.14 -4.41
N ILE A 194 -21.37 19.62 -3.94
CA ILE A 194 -21.77 18.23 -4.16
C ILE A 194 -22.75 18.17 -5.32
N TYR A 195 -22.33 17.51 -6.40
CA TYR A 195 -23.12 17.19 -7.57
C TYR A 195 -23.56 15.74 -7.53
N VAL A 196 -24.81 15.48 -7.89
CA VAL A 196 -25.35 14.12 -8.03
C VAL A 196 -25.88 13.91 -9.43
N ASP A 197 -25.46 12.81 -10.04
CA ASP A 197 -25.95 12.33 -11.33
C ASP A 197 -27.48 12.34 -11.38
N THR A 198 -28.05 12.99 -12.39
CA THR A 198 -29.51 13.09 -12.56
C THR A 198 -30.18 11.76 -12.89
N THR A 199 -29.38 10.73 -13.20
CA THR A 199 -29.82 9.35 -13.45
C THR A 199 -29.54 8.39 -12.29
N ALA A 200 -29.08 8.90 -11.14
CA ALA A 200 -28.83 8.09 -9.95
C ALA A 200 -30.10 7.32 -9.48
N PRO A 201 -29.96 6.06 -9.02
CA PRO A 201 -31.08 5.28 -8.50
C PRO A 201 -31.81 5.95 -7.32
N SER A 202 -33.08 5.57 -7.13
CA SER A 202 -33.91 6.03 -6.03
C SER A 202 -34.42 4.82 -5.22
N PRO A 203 -34.48 4.89 -3.88
CA PRO A 203 -34.18 6.07 -3.05
C PRO A 203 -32.67 6.33 -2.92
N GLY A 204 -32.27 7.60 -3.08
CA GLY A 204 -30.91 8.09 -2.86
C GLY A 204 -30.74 8.73 -1.47
N LEU A 205 -29.70 9.56 -1.32
CA LEU A 205 -29.50 10.40 -0.13
C LEU A 205 -30.55 11.52 -0.06
N ALA A 206 -30.96 11.88 1.16
CA ALA A 206 -31.82 13.04 1.41
C ALA A 206 -31.01 14.34 1.41
N THR A 207 -31.69 15.49 1.28
CA THR A 207 -31.04 16.81 1.33
C THR A 207 -30.21 17.03 2.62
N ALA A 208 -30.74 16.60 3.76
CA ALA A 208 -30.04 16.71 5.05
C ALA A 208 -28.74 15.88 5.10
N ASP A 209 -28.65 14.80 4.32
CA ASP A 209 -27.45 13.98 4.23
C ASP A 209 -26.35 14.73 3.46
N PHE A 210 -26.69 15.35 2.33
CA PHE A 210 -25.75 16.19 1.58
C PHE A 210 -25.27 17.40 2.40
N ASP A 211 -26.16 18.02 3.16
CA ASP A 211 -25.78 19.14 4.04
C ASP A 211 -24.85 18.68 5.18
N SER A 212 -25.03 17.46 5.69
CA SER A 212 -24.14 16.86 6.69
C SER A 212 -22.76 16.55 6.11
N LEU A 213 -22.70 15.95 4.91
CA LEU A 213 -21.43 15.70 4.21
C LEU A 213 -20.67 16.99 3.93
N ARG A 214 -21.36 18.01 3.39
CA ARG A 214 -20.81 19.35 3.16
C ARG A 214 -20.26 19.94 4.46
N GLN A 215 -21.03 19.89 5.56
CA GLN A 215 -20.61 20.44 6.83
C GLN A 215 -19.36 19.75 7.37
N VAL A 216 -19.29 18.41 7.31
CA VAL A 216 -18.11 17.65 7.75
C VAL A 216 -16.87 18.05 6.93
N PHE A 217 -17.01 18.15 5.60
CA PHE A 217 -15.90 18.58 4.76
C PHE A 217 -15.44 20.00 5.08
N ASP A 218 -16.34 20.98 5.06
CA ASP A 218 -16.02 22.40 5.27
C ASP A 218 -15.38 22.67 6.64
N THR A 219 -15.94 22.06 7.69
CA THR A 219 -15.59 22.42 9.08
C THR A 219 -14.49 21.57 9.67
N ARG A 220 -14.15 20.44 9.04
CA ARG A 220 -13.19 19.47 9.58
C ARG A 220 -12.20 18.98 8.55
N LEU A 221 -12.66 18.34 7.47
CA LEU A 221 -11.73 17.65 6.56
C LEU A 221 -10.85 18.64 5.79
N TYR A 222 -11.46 19.67 5.18
CA TYR A 222 -10.74 20.70 4.46
C TYR A 222 -9.65 21.40 5.31
N PRO A 223 -9.94 21.93 6.52
CA PRO A 223 -8.91 22.58 7.32
C PRO A 223 -7.84 21.59 7.85
N ILE A 224 -8.18 20.33 8.12
CA ILE A 224 -7.19 19.33 8.56
C ILE A 224 -6.19 19.05 7.42
N ASP A 225 -6.69 18.71 6.24
CA ASP A 225 -5.83 18.33 5.12
C ASP A 225 -5.04 19.52 4.58
N THR A 226 -5.65 20.71 4.50
CA THR A 226 -4.93 21.89 3.99
C THR A 226 -3.84 22.37 4.95
N VAL A 227 -4.02 22.19 6.26
CA VAL A 227 -2.96 22.47 7.24
C VAL A 227 -1.85 21.41 7.18
N ALA A 228 -2.21 20.15 6.99
CA ALA A 228 -1.24 19.05 6.99
C ALA A 228 -0.40 18.97 5.71
N PHE A 229 -1.01 19.20 4.54
CA PHE A 229 -0.41 18.87 3.25
C PHE A 229 -0.11 20.09 2.37
N GLY A 230 -0.99 21.09 2.32
CA GLY A 230 -0.84 22.25 1.44
C GLY A 230 -2.17 22.80 0.93
N HIS A 231 -2.17 23.45 -0.22
CA HIS A 231 -3.38 24.08 -0.76
C HIS A 231 -3.89 23.40 -2.03
N VAL A 232 -5.18 23.57 -2.31
CA VAL A 232 -5.74 23.28 -3.63
C VAL A 232 -5.61 24.49 -4.56
N SER A 233 -5.74 24.25 -5.86
CA SER A 233 -5.92 25.30 -6.86
C SER A 233 -7.41 25.68 -7.01
N ASP A 234 -7.69 26.61 -7.92
CA ASP A 234 -9.05 26.94 -8.37
C ASP A 234 -9.00 27.26 -9.88
N ILE A 235 -8.75 26.23 -10.70
CA ILE A 235 -8.44 26.43 -12.13
C ILE A 235 -9.68 26.76 -12.98
N ASP A 236 -10.89 26.44 -12.50
CA ASP A 236 -12.16 26.88 -13.13
C ASP A 236 -12.78 28.11 -12.45
N SER A 237 -12.09 28.69 -11.46
CA SER A 237 -12.52 29.89 -10.74
C SER A 237 -13.90 29.74 -10.12
N ASN A 238 -14.27 28.54 -9.67
CA ASN A 238 -15.57 28.28 -9.06
C ASN A 238 -15.52 28.37 -7.52
N THR A 239 -14.33 28.59 -6.93
CA THR A 239 -14.04 28.74 -5.50
C THR A 239 -14.22 27.49 -4.61
N VAL A 240 -14.56 26.33 -5.17
CA VAL A 240 -14.89 25.10 -4.44
C VAL A 240 -14.29 23.85 -5.10
N ALA A 241 -13.90 22.87 -4.29
CA ALA A 241 -13.71 21.52 -4.82
C ALA A 241 -15.08 20.91 -5.16
N ILE A 242 -15.16 20.18 -6.28
CA ILE A 242 -16.37 19.49 -6.71
C ILE A 242 -16.30 18.03 -6.30
N VAL A 243 -17.38 17.56 -5.68
CA VAL A 243 -17.66 16.12 -5.56
C VAL A 243 -18.71 15.75 -6.58
N LEU A 244 -18.37 14.83 -7.48
CA LEU A 244 -19.35 14.22 -8.37
C LEU A 244 -19.74 12.82 -7.89
N MET A 245 -20.93 12.70 -7.30
CA MET A 245 -21.53 11.41 -6.97
C MET A 245 -22.27 10.86 -8.21
N THR A 246 -21.82 9.75 -8.77
CA THR A 246 -22.43 9.19 -9.99
C THR A 246 -22.44 7.67 -10.01
N GLY A 247 -23.52 7.12 -10.60
CA GLY A 247 -23.66 5.68 -10.84
C GLY A 247 -22.65 5.12 -11.83
N VAL A 248 -21.89 5.97 -12.54
CA VAL A 248 -20.73 5.53 -13.35
C VAL A 248 -19.65 4.93 -12.45
N VAL A 249 -19.41 5.52 -11.27
CA VAL A 249 -18.42 5.01 -10.30
C VAL A 249 -18.87 3.64 -9.78
N ASN A 250 -20.14 3.49 -9.38
CA ASN A 250 -20.68 2.19 -8.95
C ASN A 250 -20.49 1.09 -10.00
N LYS A 251 -20.58 1.45 -11.29
CA LYS A 251 -20.46 0.54 -12.44
C LYS A 251 -19.03 0.23 -12.86
N LEU A 252 -18.01 0.81 -12.22
CA LEU A 252 -16.61 0.46 -12.51
C LEU A 252 -16.37 -1.03 -12.26
N VAL A 253 -17.04 -1.60 -11.25
CA VAL A 253 -17.08 -3.04 -10.97
C VAL A 253 -18.41 -3.65 -11.34
N THR A 254 -18.39 -4.91 -11.79
CA THR A 254 -19.60 -5.72 -11.91
C THR A 254 -20.09 -6.16 -10.53
N LYS A 255 -21.36 -6.57 -10.40
CA LYS A 255 -21.89 -7.14 -9.15
C LYS A 255 -21.06 -8.34 -8.65
N ALA A 256 -20.66 -9.23 -9.56
CA ALA A 256 -19.83 -10.39 -9.21
C ALA A 256 -18.45 -9.95 -8.69
N HIS A 257 -17.82 -8.97 -9.35
CA HIS A 257 -16.54 -8.41 -8.92
C HIS A 257 -16.65 -7.72 -7.56
N CYS A 258 -17.73 -6.95 -7.32
CA CYS A 258 -17.95 -6.33 -6.00
C CYS A 258 -17.99 -7.38 -4.88
N HIS A 259 -18.71 -8.48 -5.07
CA HIS A 259 -18.80 -9.53 -4.06
C HIS A 259 -17.49 -10.31 -3.86
N SER A 260 -16.62 -10.41 -4.86
CA SER A 260 -15.37 -11.17 -4.74
C SER A 260 -14.17 -10.32 -4.33
N SER A 261 -14.15 -9.04 -4.73
CA SER A 261 -12.93 -8.21 -4.72
C SER A 261 -13.19 -6.78 -4.28
N GLY A 262 -14.41 -6.45 -3.82
CA GLY A 262 -14.80 -5.12 -3.39
C GLY A 262 -15.12 -4.15 -4.53
N TYR A 263 -15.33 -2.89 -4.18
CA TYR A 263 -15.77 -1.82 -5.07
C TYR A 263 -14.88 -0.58 -4.94
N ILE A 264 -14.99 0.33 -5.92
CA ILE A 264 -14.35 1.64 -5.88
C ILE A 264 -15.35 2.62 -5.26
N ALA A 265 -15.04 3.15 -4.08
CA ALA A 265 -15.91 4.09 -3.36
C ALA A 265 -15.84 5.51 -3.95
N GLY A 266 -14.68 5.88 -4.46
CA GLY A 266 -14.40 7.15 -5.11
C GLY A 266 -13.02 7.15 -5.72
N PHE A 267 -12.67 8.24 -6.40
CA PHE A 267 -11.33 8.46 -6.94
C PHE A 267 -11.09 9.93 -7.30
N PHE A 268 -9.82 10.34 -7.29
CA PHE A 268 -9.31 11.56 -7.89
C PHE A 268 -8.68 11.27 -9.26
N PHE A 269 -9.15 11.96 -10.31
CA PHE A 269 -8.60 11.86 -11.65
C PHE A 269 -7.73 13.07 -12.00
N SER A 270 -6.42 12.85 -12.01
CA SER A 270 -5.43 13.92 -12.26
C SER A 270 -5.57 14.60 -13.62
N GLY A 271 -6.19 13.95 -14.61
CA GLY A 271 -6.41 14.55 -15.93
C GLY A 271 -7.34 15.76 -15.91
N ASP A 272 -8.18 15.90 -14.87
CA ASP A 272 -9.00 17.11 -14.67
C ASP A 272 -8.19 18.32 -14.21
N LEU A 273 -7.02 18.07 -13.62
CA LEU A 273 -6.09 19.08 -13.10
C LEU A 273 -4.74 19.10 -13.81
N ASP A 274 -4.46 18.28 -14.82
CA ASP A 274 -3.18 18.35 -15.54
C ASP A 274 -3.08 19.64 -16.37
N PRO A 275 -1.95 20.40 -16.33
CA PRO A 275 -1.80 21.66 -17.08
C PRO A 275 -2.06 21.58 -18.59
N ILE A 276 -1.89 20.42 -19.20
CA ILE A 276 -2.04 20.19 -20.63
C ILE A 276 -3.37 19.46 -20.91
N ALA A 277 -3.71 18.46 -20.10
CA ALA A 277 -4.87 17.61 -20.36
C ALA A 277 -6.20 18.20 -19.85
N ALA A 278 -6.18 19.01 -18.79
CA ALA A 278 -7.38 19.54 -18.13
C ALA A 278 -8.42 20.16 -19.09
N PRO A 279 -8.05 21.00 -20.08
CA PRO A 279 -9.01 21.57 -21.03
C PRO A 279 -9.76 20.53 -21.89
N GLN A 280 -9.24 19.30 -21.97
CA GLN A 280 -9.87 18.20 -22.70
C GLN A 280 -10.80 17.36 -21.82
N PHE A 281 -10.72 17.50 -20.50
CA PHE A 281 -11.56 16.82 -19.52
C PHE A 281 -12.55 17.79 -18.87
N ASN A 282 -12.65 17.83 -17.54
CA ASN A 282 -13.57 18.72 -16.84
C ASN A 282 -12.96 20.07 -16.43
N ASN A 283 -11.63 20.20 -16.53
CA ASN A 283 -10.87 21.39 -16.19
C ASN A 283 -11.27 21.96 -14.82
N GLY A 284 -11.07 21.20 -13.74
CA GLY A 284 -11.43 21.66 -12.39
C GLY A 284 -11.04 20.68 -11.30
N GLU A 285 -11.06 21.17 -10.07
CA GLU A 285 -10.80 20.44 -8.84
C GLU A 285 -11.97 19.48 -8.55
N ILE A 286 -11.91 18.27 -9.12
CA ILE A 286 -12.98 17.27 -8.99
C ILE A 286 -12.44 15.99 -8.39
N PHE A 287 -13.19 15.42 -7.45
CA PHE A 287 -13.11 14.00 -7.12
C PHE A 287 -14.50 13.35 -7.20
N TYR A 288 -14.51 12.05 -7.45
CA TYR A 288 -15.68 11.27 -7.81
C TYR A 288 -16.05 10.31 -6.69
N SER A 289 -17.33 10.02 -6.52
CA SER A 289 -17.78 8.99 -5.57
C SER A 289 -18.99 8.23 -6.09
N ILE A 290 -19.28 7.09 -5.46
CA ILE A 290 -20.51 6.34 -5.70
C ILE A 290 -21.76 7.14 -5.32
N VAL A 291 -22.91 6.72 -5.87
CA VAL A 291 -24.25 7.06 -5.36
C VAL A 291 -24.81 5.89 -4.55
N ALA A 292 -25.85 6.17 -3.75
CA ALA A 292 -26.64 5.12 -3.13
C ALA A 292 -27.42 4.31 -4.18
N ASP A 293 -27.41 2.99 -4.01
CA ASP A 293 -28.09 2.01 -4.85
C ASP A 293 -28.50 0.80 -3.97
N PRO A 294 -29.49 0.97 -3.08
CA PRO A 294 -29.88 -0.08 -2.13
C PRO A 294 -30.36 -1.37 -2.81
N ASP A 295 -30.93 -1.24 -4.01
CA ASP A 295 -31.48 -2.37 -4.78
C ASP A 295 -30.44 -3.04 -5.70
N SER A 296 -29.16 -2.62 -5.63
CA SER A 296 -28.04 -3.21 -6.39
C SER A 296 -28.29 -3.25 -7.91
N THR A 297 -28.79 -2.15 -8.48
CA THR A 297 -29.10 -2.02 -9.91
C THR A 297 -27.87 -1.68 -10.75
N LEU A 298 -26.83 -1.12 -10.14
CA LEU A 298 -25.60 -0.67 -10.78
C LEU A 298 -24.47 -1.70 -10.61
N SER A 299 -24.25 -2.16 -9.37
CA SER A 299 -23.30 -3.23 -9.02
C SER A 299 -23.79 -4.04 -7.82
N CYS A 300 -23.17 -3.90 -6.65
CA CYS A 300 -23.66 -4.42 -5.36
C CYS A 300 -24.47 -3.36 -4.61
N ALA A 301 -25.13 -3.75 -3.51
CA ALA A 301 -25.98 -2.84 -2.75
C ALA A 301 -25.12 -1.80 -2.04
N HIS A 302 -25.51 -0.54 -2.15
CA HIS A 302 -24.97 0.55 -1.33
C HIS A 302 -26.13 1.35 -0.74
N PRO A 303 -26.64 0.98 0.45
CA PRO A 303 -27.69 1.73 1.12
C PRO A 303 -27.24 3.16 1.44
N ALA A 304 -28.17 4.12 1.46
CA ALA A 304 -27.85 5.52 1.74
C ALA A 304 -27.06 5.70 3.05
N GLN A 305 -27.40 4.96 4.11
CA GLN A 305 -26.70 5.03 5.39
C GLN A 305 -25.24 4.58 5.30
N GLU A 306 -24.93 3.57 4.48
CA GLU A 306 -23.54 3.14 4.24
C GLU A 306 -22.77 4.26 3.53
N VAL A 307 -23.34 4.78 2.44
CA VAL A 307 -22.72 5.87 1.66
C VAL A 307 -22.44 7.09 2.55
N ILE A 308 -23.38 7.50 3.40
CA ILE A 308 -23.18 8.63 4.33
C ILE A 308 -22.03 8.38 5.32
N HIS A 309 -21.84 7.13 5.75
CA HIS A 309 -20.82 6.77 6.73
C HIS A 309 -19.42 6.65 6.12
N THR A 310 -19.31 6.13 4.89
CA THR A 310 -18.01 5.88 4.24
C THR A 310 -17.50 7.08 3.45
N THR A 311 -18.40 7.86 2.86
CA THR A 311 -18.06 8.99 1.98
C THR A 311 -17.12 10.02 2.64
N PRO A 312 -17.26 10.40 3.92
CA PRO A 312 -16.31 11.32 4.56
C PRO A 312 -14.86 10.82 4.60
N VAL A 313 -14.65 9.50 4.71
CA VAL A 313 -13.31 8.88 4.66
C VAL A 313 -12.76 9.01 3.24
N THR A 314 -13.56 8.62 2.24
CA THR A 314 -13.22 8.76 0.82
C THR A 314 -12.92 10.21 0.45
N PHE A 315 -13.70 11.18 0.92
CA PHE A 315 -13.46 12.60 0.64
C PHE A 315 -12.10 13.06 1.15
N THR A 316 -11.71 12.63 2.35
CA THR A 316 -10.40 12.95 2.93
C THR A 316 -9.28 12.35 2.07
N HIS A 317 -9.43 11.09 1.68
CA HIS A 317 -8.47 10.37 0.84
C HIS A 317 -8.27 11.06 -0.53
N GLU A 318 -9.35 11.28 -1.28
CA GLU A 318 -9.26 11.88 -2.61
C GLU A 318 -8.85 13.34 -2.60
N PHE A 319 -9.20 14.06 -1.53
CA PHE A 319 -8.78 15.44 -1.34
C PHE A 319 -7.28 15.56 -1.08
N GLN A 320 -6.69 14.59 -0.35
CA GLN A 320 -5.23 14.51 -0.21
C GLN A 320 -4.56 14.34 -1.57
N HIS A 321 -5.02 13.41 -2.41
CA HIS A 321 -4.45 13.22 -3.75
C HIS A 321 -4.54 14.48 -4.62
N MET A 322 -5.65 15.21 -4.50
CA MET A 322 -5.83 16.49 -5.18
C MET A 322 -4.79 17.52 -4.72
N ILE A 323 -4.64 17.74 -3.41
CA ILE A 323 -3.62 18.66 -2.86
C ILE A 323 -2.23 18.22 -3.30
N ASN A 324 -1.93 16.92 -3.23
CA ASN A 324 -0.65 16.35 -3.62
C ASN A 324 -0.31 16.68 -5.08
N PHE A 325 -1.23 16.39 -5.99
CA PHE A 325 -1.06 16.69 -7.40
C PHE A 325 -0.93 18.20 -7.68
N VAL A 326 -1.75 19.03 -7.01
CA VAL A 326 -1.66 20.50 -7.15
C VAL A 326 -0.29 21.00 -6.72
N GLU A 327 0.18 20.63 -5.53
CA GLU A 327 1.45 21.12 -5.00
C GLU A 327 2.63 20.66 -5.89
N HIS A 328 2.72 19.37 -6.21
CA HIS A 328 3.79 18.86 -7.05
C HIS A 328 3.75 19.40 -8.49
N VAL A 329 2.60 19.26 -9.17
CA VAL A 329 2.53 19.49 -10.62
C VAL A 329 2.19 20.93 -10.97
N ARG A 330 1.22 21.54 -10.29
CA ARG A 330 0.74 22.89 -10.60
C ARG A 330 1.60 23.97 -9.95
N VAL A 331 1.96 23.79 -8.67
CA VAL A 331 2.72 24.80 -7.91
C VAL A 331 4.22 24.66 -8.15
N LYS A 332 4.79 23.45 -8.05
CA LYS A 332 6.24 23.24 -8.26
C LYS A 332 6.62 23.01 -9.72
N GLY A 333 5.67 22.78 -10.62
CA GLY A 333 5.96 22.47 -12.02
C GLY A 333 6.76 21.18 -12.18
N ALA A 334 6.62 20.27 -11.20
CA ALA A 334 7.38 19.04 -11.11
C ALA A 334 6.51 17.85 -11.53
N ASP A 335 7.15 16.71 -11.41
CA ASP A 335 6.61 15.38 -11.51
C ASP A 335 5.61 15.11 -10.36
N SER A 336 4.51 14.39 -10.64
CA SER A 336 3.61 13.94 -9.55
C SER A 336 4.33 12.98 -8.61
N GLU A 337 3.93 12.94 -7.34
CA GLU A 337 4.50 12.07 -6.32
C GLU A 337 4.44 10.58 -6.75
N GLU A 338 5.38 9.78 -6.23
CA GLU A 338 5.39 8.35 -6.46
C GLU A 338 4.19 7.69 -5.76
N GLY A 339 3.54 6.75 -6.45
CA GLY A 339 2.25 6.18 -6.02
C GLY A 339 2.27 5.65 -4.58
N TRP A 340 3.30 4.91 -4.18
CA TRP A 340 3.40 4.39 -2.81
C TRP A 340 3.42 5.52 -1.75
N LEU A 341 4.08 6.65 -2.03
CA LEU A 341 4.13 7.75 -1.07
C LEU A 341 2.85 8.58 -1.09
N ASP A 342 2.25 8.77 -2.28
CA ASP A 342 0.95 9.42 -2.45
C ASP A 342 -0.14 8.64 -1.68
N GLU A 343 -0.27 7.33 -1.89
CA GLU A 343 -1.21 6.46 -1.17
C GLU A 343 -0.96 6.45 0.35
N GLY A 344 0.31 6.36 0.77
CA GLY A 344 0.66 6.40 2.19
C GLY A 344 0.26 7.72 2.85
N LEU A 345 0.38 8.85 2.14
CA LEU A 345 -0.03 10.17 2.61
C LEU A 345 -1.57 10.31 2.63
N SER A 346 -2.30 9.76 1.65
CA SER A 346 -3.77 9.69 1.66
C SER A 346 -4.30 8.86 2.82
N LYS A 347 -3.69 7.70 3.12
CA LYS A 347 -4.03 6.91 4.31
C LYS A 347 -3.68 7.64 5.61
N TYR A 348 -2.61 8.42 5.62
CA TYR A 348 -2.30 9.29 6.75
C TYR A 348 -3.32 10.42 6.92
N ALA A 349 -3.87 10.97 5.83
CA ALA A 349 -4.97 11.94 5.88
C ALA A 349 -6.23 11.35 6.54
N GLU A 350 -6.61 10.12 6.16
CA GLU A 350 -7.69 9.37 6.83
C GLU A 350 -7.42 9.24 8.34
N GLU A 351 -6.18 8.89 8.73
CA GLU A 351 -5.81 8.75 10.13
C GLU A 351 -5.96 10.07 10.92
N ILE A 352 -5.42 11.18 10.43
CA ILE A 352 -5.47 12.47 11.15
C ILE A 352 -6.90 13.02 11.23
N ALA A 353 -7.71 12.81 10.19
CA ALA A 353 -9.14 13.11 10.22
C ALA A 353 -9.84 12.27 11.29
N GLY A 354 -9.59 10.95 11.33
CA GLY A 354 -10.10 10.07 12.39
C GLY A 354 -9.68 10.52 13.79
N ARG A 355 -8.41 10.89 13.99
CA ARG A 355 -7.89 11.35 15.29
C ARG A 355 -8.57 12.61 15.78
N SER A 356 -9.03 13.48 14.88
CA SER A 356 -9.79 14.67 15.27
C SER A 356 -11.14 14.33 15.94
N TYR A 357 -11.73 13.15 15.64
CA TYR A 357 -12.91 12.63 16.34
C TYR A 357 -12.52 11.96 17.66
N LEU A 358 -11.42 11.22 17.68
CA LEU A 358 -10.89 10.62 18.92
C LEU A 358 -10.60 11.68 19.99
N ALA A 359 -10.04 12.82 19.60
CA ALA A 359 -9.80 13.96 20.49
C ALA A 359 -11.08 14.54 21.13
N GLN A 360 -12.25 14.25 20.55
CA GLN A 360 -13.57 14.65 21.05
C GLN A 360 -14.28 13.51 21.79
N GLY A 361 -13.63 12.37 21.98
CA GLY A 361 -14.19 11.19 22.64
C GLY A 361 -15.03 10.28 21.72
N ASP A 362 -15.10 10.56 20.42
CA ASP A 362 -15.83 9.73 19.45
C ASP A 362 -14.92 8.61 18.89
N THR A 363 -14.86 7.51 19.64
CA THR A 363 -14.06 6.33 19.28
C THR A 363 -14.65 5.55 18.10
N ALA A 364 -15.96 5.64 17.88
CA ALA A 364 -16.62 4.91 16.80
C ALA A 364 -16.26 5.52 15.45
N THR A 365 -16.35 6.85 15.33
CA THR A 365 -15.97 7.54 14.10
C THR A 365 -14.45 7.45 13.86
N PHE A 366 -13.62 7.57 14.91
CA PHE A 366 -12.18 7.26 14.77
C PHE A 366 -11.93 5.87 14.18
N SER A 367 -12.64 4.85 14.67
CA SER A 367 -12.48 3.48 14.17
C SER A 367 -12.90 3.37 12.70
N ASN A 368 -13.95 4.06 12.26
CA ASN A 368 -14.36 4.08 10.86
C ASN A 368 -13.25 4.60 9.93
N TYR A 369 -12.58 5.68 10.32
CA TYR A 369 -11.46 6.24 9.55
C TYR A 369 -10.19 5.36 9.61
N ALA A 370 -9.87 4.80 10.77
CA ALA A 370 -8.60 4.09 10.96
C ALA A 370 -8.63 2.62 10.54
N PHE A 371 -9.81 1.99 10.44
CA PHE A 371 -9.93 0.53 10.29
C PHE A 371 -9.23 0.00 9.05
N ASN A 372 -9.47 0.59 7.88
CA ASN A 372 -8.88 0.11 6.63
C ASN A 372 -7.36 0.22 6.64
N SER A 373 -6.81 1.36 7.07
CA SER A 373 -5.36 1.54 7.22
C SER A 373 -4.72 0.49 8.15
N VAL A 374 -5.35 0.19 9.29
CA VAL A 374 -4.87 -0.83 10.24
C VAL A 374 -5.03 -2.25 9.69
N TYR A 375 -6.09 -2.51 8.94
CA TYR A 375 -6.36 -3.78 8.28
C TYR A 375 -5.35 -4.08 7.16
N ASP A 376 -5.14 -3.12 6.27
CA ASP A 376 -4.18 -3.19 5.16
C ASP A 376 -2.75 -3.40 5.69
N ALA A 377 -2.40 -2.67 6.75
CA ALA A 377 -1.13 -2.85 7.48
C ALA A 377 -1.00 -4.24 8.12
N ASN A 378 -2.11 -4.85 8.55
CA ASN A 378 -2.10 -6.24 9.02
C ASN A 378 -1.75 -7.19 7.87
N GLN A 379 -2.34 -6.98 6.69
CA GLN A 379 -2.04 -7.78 5.50
C GLN A 379 -0.56 -7.68 5.10
N TYR A 380 0.02 -6.48 5.15
CA TYR A 380 1.46 -6.28 4.96
C TYR A 380 2.30 -7.10 5.93
N LEU A 381 2.01 -6.98 7.24
CA LEU A 381 2.82 -7.59 8.28
C LEU A 381 2.75 -9.13 8.30
N LEU A 382 1.75 -9.73 7.65
CA LEU A 382 1.65 -11.19 7.49
C LEU A 382 2.72 -11.74 6.53
N ASP A 383 3.06 -10.99 5.49
CA ASP A 383 4.07 -11.36 4.49
C ASP A 383 4.79 -10.11 3.93
N PRO A 384 5.71 -9.50 4.71
CA PRO A 384 6.42 -8.29 4.26
C PRO A 384 7.35 -8.53 3.08
N GLY A 385 7.84 -9.77 2.90
CA GLY A 385 8.77 -10.12 1.83
C GLY A 385 8.11 -10.06 0.45
N SER A 386 6.86 -10.55 0.37
CA SER A 386 6.03 -10.54 -0.85
C SER A 386 5.29 -9.22 -1.10
N SER A 387 5.36 -8.24 -0.18
CA SER A 387 4.59 -6.99 -0.22
C SER A 387 5.52 -5.76 -0.24
N PRO A 388 6.13 -5.41 -1.38
CA PRO A 388 7.07 -4.29 -1.45
C PRO A 388 6.47 -2.94 -1.09
N LEU A 389 7.24 -2.10 -0.39
CA LEU A 389 6.86 -0.71 -0.15
C LEU A 389 6.87 0.10 -1.46
N LEU A 390 7.95 -0.03 -2.25
CA LEU A 390 8.12 0.74 -3.48
C LEU A 390 7.55 -0.03 -4.66
N ILE A 391 6.25 0.08 -4.84
CA ILE A 391 5.54 -0.61 -5.92
C ILE A 391 5.30 0.29 -7.13
N PRO A 392 5.36 -0.28 -8.34
CA PRO A 392 4.87 0.38 -9.53
C PRO A 392 3.36 0.31 -9.69
N GLU A 393 2.93 0.99 -10.73
CA GLU A 393 1.58 1.03 -11.31
C GLU A 393 1.05 -0.38 -11.67
N ASP A 394 -0.27 -0.57 -11.57
CA ASP A 394 -1.08 -1.69 -12.12
C ASP A 394 -1.14 -3.05 -11.40
N THR A 395 -0.44 -3.28 -10.28
CA THR A 395 -0.52 -4.58 -9.55
C THR A 395 -0.78 -4.50 -8.04
N GLY A 396 -0.99 -3.29 -7.51
CA GLY A 396 -0.91 -3.13 -6.07
C GLY A 396 -2.08 -3.74 -5.29
N SER A 397 -1.74 -4.29 -4.14
CA SER A 397 -2.56 -5.04 -3.20
C SER A 397 -2.84 -4.21 -1.95
N LEU A 398 -3.81 -4.66 -1.15
CA LEU A 398 -4.08 -4.08 0.17
C LEU A 398 -2.82 -4.11 1.06
N ALA A 399 -2.00 -5.16 0.96
CA ALA A 399 -0.77 -5.25 1.72
C ALA A 399 0.23 -4.13 1.38
N GLU A 400 0.37 -3.77 0.11
CA GLU A 400 1.31 -2.71 -0.29
C GLU A 400 0.78 -1.30 0.07
N ILE A 401 -0.54 -1.09 0.08
CA ILE A 401 -1.16 0.11 0.68
C ILE A 401 -0.86 0.16 2.19
N GLY A 402 -1.00 -0.97 2.87
CA GLY A 402 -0.67 -1.12 4.28
C GLY A 402 0.78 -0.78 4.61
N ALA A 403 1.71 -1.24 3.76
CA ALA A 403 3.13 -0.90 3.84
C ALA A 403 3.34 0.62 3.73
N SER A 404 2.68 1.25 2.76
CA SER A 404 2.74 2.69 2.48
C SER A 404 2.28 3.52 3.69
N TRP A 405 1.12 3.19 4.28
CA TRP A 405 0.63 3.85 5.49
C TRP A 405 1.56 3.62 6.68
N LEU A 406 2.00 2.38 6.94
CA LEU A 406 2.92 2.08 8.04
C LEU A 406 4.22 2.88 7.93
N PHE A 407 4.78 2.96 6.73
CA PHE A 407 5.99 3.75 6.48
C PHE A 407 5.76 5.24 6.75
N VAL A 408 4.71 5.83 6.19
CA VAL A 408 4.37 7.24 6.41
C VAL A 408 4.15 7.51 7.90
N ARG A 409 3.38 6.66 8.58
CA ARG A 409 3.14 6.78 10.03
C ARG A 409 4.44 6.72 10.83
N TYR A 410 5.35 5.81 10.49
CA TYR A 410 6.66 5.70 11.11
C TYR A 410 7.47 6.98 10.92
N VAL A 411 7.61 7.49 9.68
CA VAL A 411 8.42 8.68 9.44
C VAL A 411 7.82 9.93 10.08
N VAL A 412 6.49 10.06 10.14
CA VAL A 412 5.87 11.17 10.89
C VAL A 412 6.17 11.06 12.39
N ASP A 413 6.11 9.85 12.96
CA ASP A 413 6.50 9.66 14.37
C ASP A 413 7.97 10.05 14.62
N GLN A 414 8.86 9.80 13.67
CA GLN A 414 10.28 10.15 13.79
C GLN A 414 10.56 11.64 13.57
N PHE A 415 9.87 12.27 12.61
CA PHE A 415 10.21 13.58 12.06
C PHE A 415 9.12 14.63 12.19
N ASN A 416 8.11 14.37 13.04
CA ASN A 416 6.96 15.22 13.41
C ASN A 416 5.91 15.50 12.33
N ASP A 417 4.77 16.05 12.77
CA ASP A 417 3.56 16.28 11.98
C ASP A 417 3.73 17.35 10.87
N SER A 418 4.85 18.07 10.80
CA SER A 418 5.15 18.96 9.66
C SER A 418 5.74 18.24 8.45
N LEU A 419 6.20 16.99 8.61
CA LEU A 419 6.83 16.23 7.53
C LEU A 419 5.91 16.01 6.31
N PRO A 420 4.62 15.63 6.46
CA PRO A 420 3.74 15.40 5.32
C PRO A 420 3.65 16.61 4.38
N GLY A 421 3.42 17.81 4.92
CA GLY A 421 3.39 19.04 4.11
C GLY A 421 4.73 19.36 3.45
N LYS A 422 5.86 19.02 4.08
CA LYS A 422 7.19 19.18 3.46
C LYS A 422 7.43 18.22 2.31
N LEU A 423 6.87 17.01 2.38
CA LEU A 423 6.93 16.02 1.30
C LEU A 423 6.05 16.48 0.14
N VAL A 424 4.79 16.83 0.40
CA VAL A 424 3.83 17.29 -0.61
C VAL A 424 4.24 18.61 -1.28
N GLN A 425 4.76 19.58 -0.53
CA GLN A 425 5.17 20.88 -1.07
C GLN A 425 6.62 20.85 -1.60
N SER A 426 6.97 19.80 -2.35
CA SER A 426 8.31 19.52 -2.85
C SER A 426 8.33 19.35 -4.37
N ASN A 427 9.47 19.63 -4.99
CA ASN A 427 9.72 19.27 -6.39
C ASN A 427 10.45 17.92 -6.52
N LEU A 428 10.80 17.29 -5.39
CA LEU A 428 11.33 15.93 -5.33
C LEU A 428 10.19 14.96 -5.07
N THR A 429 10.34 13.71 -5.51
CA THR A 429 9.37 12.62 -5.27
C THR A 429 10.05 11.40 -4.66
N GLY A 430 9.26 10.48 -4.12
CA GLY A 430 9.67 9.16 -3.66
C GLY A 430 10.78 9.16 -2.62
N ALA A 431 11.66 8.17 -2.72
CA ALA A 431 12.78 7.98 -1.81
C ALA A 431 13.71 9.20 -1.73
N ALA A 432 13.91 9.91 -2.84
CA ALA A 432 14.72 11.13 -2.88
C ALA A 432 14.07 12.27 -2.08
N ASN A 433 12.74 12.42 -2.17
CA ASN A 433 11.98 13.38 -1.37
C ASN A 433 12.10 13.06 0.11
N VAL A 434 11.86 11.80 0.50
CA VAL A 434 11.99 11.35 1.89
C VAL A 434 13.38 11.64 2.43
N ALA A 435 14.43 11.27 1.69
CA ALA A 435 15.80 11.51 2.14
C ALA A 435 16.09 13.00 2.34
N ALA A 436 15.63 13.86 1.42
CA ALA A 436 15.82 15.30 1.51
C ALA A 436 15.06 15.94 2.67
N LYS A 437 13.81 15.52 2.95
CA LYS A 437 12.97 16.15 4.00
C LYS A 437 13.25 15.61 5.40
N THR A 438 13.76 14.39 5.51
CA THR A 438 14.19 13.80 6.78
C THR A 438 15.65 14.14 7.13
N GLY A 439 16.46 14.50 6.14
CA GLY A 439 17.91 14.69 6.31
C GLY A 439 18.66 13.39 6.59
N GLN A 440 18.06 12.24 6.27
CA GLN A 440 18.63 10.91 6.44
C GLN A 440 18.69 10.19 5.08
N PRO A 441 19.72 9.39 4.79
CA PRO A 441 19.71 8.47 3.67
C PRO A 441 18.45 7.58 3.69
N PHE A 442 17.90 7.31 2.50
CA PHE A 442 16.69 6.50 2.40
C PHE A 442 16.90 5.07 2.90
N ASP A 443 18.06 4.48 2.60
CA ASP A 443 18.43 3.13 3.04
C ASP A 443 18.48 3.01 4.56
N GLN A 444 19.01 4.03 5.24
CA GLN A 444 18.97 4.10 6.70
C GLN A 444 17.54 4.20 7.24
N THR A 445 16.69 5.02 6.60
CA THR A 445 15.31 5.25 7.03
C THR A 445 14.48 3.99 6.89
N ILE A 446 14.57 3.32 5.74
CA ILE A 446 13.79 2.11 5.44
C ILE A 446 14.26 0.90 6.25
N SER A 447 15.57 0.73 6.50
CA SER A 447 16.06 -0.34 7.37
C SER A 447 15.63 -0.16 8.83
N ARG A 448 15.55 1.08 9.32
CA ARG A 448 15.02 1.36 10.66
C ARG A 448 13.52 1.10 10.74
N TRP A 449 12.75 1.49 9.71
CA TRP A 449 11.33 1.17 9.62
C TRP A 449 11.08 -0.34 9.64
N ALA A 450 11.86 -1.12 8.87
CA ALA A 450 11.76 -2.57 8.85
C ALA A 450 11.97 -3.18 10.25
N LEU A 451 12.96 -2.71 11.00
CA LEU A 451 13.12 -3.12 12.41
C LEU A 451 11.94 -2.67 13.27
N ALA A 452 11.53 -1.40 13.15
CA ALA A 452 10.46 -0.80 13.96
C ALA A 452 9.16 -1.58 13.84
N ASN A 453 8.85 -2.11 12.66
CA ASN A 453 7.71 -2.99 12.44
C ASN A 453 7.64 -4.08 13.50
N TYR A 454 8.75 -4.77 13.79
CA TYR A 454 8.79 -5.82 14.81
C TYR A 454 9.06 -5.30 16.23
N VAL A 455 10.07 -4.44 16.42
CA VAL A 455 10.59 -4.15 17.77
C VAL A 455 9.88 -3.02 18.50
N SER A 456 9.09 -2.18 17.81
CA SER A 456 8.53 -0.94 18.36
C SER A 456 7.97 -1.06 19.79
N ASP A 457 7.00 -1.96 19.98
CA ASP A 457 6.36 -2.23 21.26
C ASP A 457 6.58 -3.68 21.73
N LEU A 458 7.74 -4.26 21.39
CA LEU A 458 8.13 -5.62 21.79
C LEU A 458 8.30 -5.72 23.31
N VAL A 459 7.56 -6.63 23.94
CA VAL A 459 7.56 -6.83 25.39
C VAL A 459 8.94 -7.27 25.86
N GLY A 460 9.48 -6.60 26.89
CA GLY A 460 10.79 -6.92 27.47
C GLY A 460 11.98 -6.38 26.68
N PHE A 461 11.75 -5.67 25.57
CA PHE A 461 12.77 -5.02 24.77
C PHE A 461 12.70 -3.50 24.98
N SER A 462 13.79 -2.89 25.45
CA SER A 462 13.87 -1.43 25.58
C SER A 462 14.18 -0.82 24.21
N THR A 463 13.15 -0.63 23.40
CA THR A 463 13.27 -0.18 22.02
C THR A 463 14.00 1.16 21.90
N PRO A 464 15.05 1.29 21.06
CA PRO A 464 15.66 2.59 20.74
C PRO A 464 14.62 3.59 20.19
N PRO A 465 14.71 4.90 20.50
CA PRO A 465 13.71 5.88 20.08
C PRO A 465 13.44 5.91 18.57
N GLU A 466 14.48 5.73 17.75
CA GLU A 466 14.39 5.69 16.29
C GLU A 466 13.73 4.42 15.73
N LEU A 467 13.45 3.42 16.57
CA LEU A 467 12.77 2.17 16.19
C LEU A 467 11.36 2.07 16.79
N GLN A 468 10.81 3.18 17.31
CA GLN A 468 9.48 3.22 17.93
C GLN A 468 8.44 3.91 17.04
N TYR A 469 7.30 3.26 16.84
CA TYR A 469 6.04 3.97 16.63
C TYR A 469 5.62 4.63 17.94
N LYS A 470 5.36 5.93 17.89
CA LYS A 470 4.96 6.76 19.03
C LYS A 470 3.45 6.88 19.13
N THR A 471 2.77 6.86 17.99
CA THR A 471 1.33 7.11 17.92
C THR A 471 0.51 5.82 17.99
N TRP A 472 1.08 4.71 17.55
CA TRP A 472 0.46 3.38 17.57
C TRP A 472 1.28 2.38 18.40
N HIS A 473 0.59 1.53 19.14
CA HIS A 473 1.17 0.35 19.80
C HIS A 473 0.62 -0.91 19.12
N PHE A 474 1.22 -1.30 17.99
CA PHE A 474 0.64 -2.30 17.09
C PHE A 474 0.45 -3.68 17.71
N ARG A 475 1.34 -4.15 18.60
CA ARG A 475 1.12 -5.44 19.27
C ARG A 475 -0.12 -5.39 20.17
N ARG A 476 -0.35 -4.27 20.86
CA ARG A 476 -1.57 -4.08 21.67
C ARG A 476 -2.81 -3.95 20.78
N THR A 477 -2.72 -3.13 19.74
CA THR A 477 -3.83 -2.89 18.81
C THR A 477 -4.27 -4.18 18.13
N TYR A 478 -3.34 -4.93 17.53
CA TYR A 478 -3.67 -6.19 16.86
C TYR A 478 -4.14 -7.27 17.83
N ALA A 479 -3.62 -7.34 19.07
CA ALA A 479 -4.12 -8.30 20.05
C ALA A 479 -5.58 -8.02 20.43
N SER A 480 -5.94 -6.74 20.54
CA SER A 480 -7.33 -6.32 20.76
C SER A 480 -8.22 -6.64 19.55
N LEU A 481 -7.76 -6.31 18.33
CA LEU A 481 -8.50 -6.57 17.10
C LEU A 481 -8.70 -8.07 16.83
N HIS A 482 -7.69 -8.89 17.09
CA HIS A 482 -7.80 -10.36 17.03
C HIS A 482 -8.90 -10.89 17.96
N THR A 483 -9.00 -10.33 19.18
CA THR A 483 -10.04 -10.72 20.13
C THR A 483 -11.44 -10.31 19.64
N GLN A 484 -11.55 -9.15 18.97
CA GLN A 484 -12.83 -8.59 18.51
C GLN A 484 -13.30 -9.19 17.17
N ARG A 485 -12.37 -9.42 16.24
CA ARG A 485 -12.60 -9.84 14.85
C ARG A 485 -11.55 -10.85 14.38
N PRO A 486 -11.53 -12.08 14.93
CA PRO A 486 -10.50 -13.07 14.61
C PRO A 486 -10.53 -13.56 13.15
N ALA A 487 -11.63 -13.33 12.42
CA ALA A 487 -11.71 -13.63 10.98
C ALA A 487 -10.92 -12.61 10.13
N ASP A 488 -10.93 -11.34 10.54
CA ASP A 488 -10.21 -10.25 9.85
C ASP A 488 -8.75 -10.19 10.32
N PHE A 489 -8.52 -10.46 11.61
CA PHE A 489 -7.21 -10.42 12.26
C PHE A 489 -6.90 -11.79 12.86
N PRO A 490 -6.34 -12.74 12.08
CA PRO A 490 -6.18 -14.13 12.50
C PRO A 490 -5.11 -14.34 13.59
N GLN A 491 -4.23 -13.35 13.81
CA GLN A 491 -3.14 -13.43 14.77
C GLN A 491 -3.16 -12.23 15.73
N PRO A 492 -2.81 -12.42 17.02
CA PRO A 492 -2.66 -11.31 17.97
C PRO A 492 -1.62 -10.27 17.55
N TYR A 493 -0.65 -10.68 16.75
CA TYR A 493 0.25 -9.78 16.06
C TYR A 493 0.71 -10.48 14.77
N PRO A 494 0.55 -9.85 13.59
CA PRO A 494 0.68 -10.51 12.28
C PRO A 494 2.11 -10.92 11.92
N LEU A 495 3.13 -10.15 12.32
CA LEU A 495 4.52 -10.44 11.97
C LEU A 495 5.13 -11.46 12.94
N VAL A 496 5.18 -12.71 12.50
CA VAL A 496 5.71 -13.86 13.25
C VAL A 496 6.89 -14.48 12.50
N PRO A 497 8.12 -13.98 12.72
CA PRO A 497 9.30 -14.53 12.06
C PRO A 497 9.55 -16.00 12.46
N PRO A 498 9.97 -16.87 11.53
CA PRO A 498 10.44 -18.21 11.86
C PRO A 498 11.56 -18.16 12.91
N LEU A 499 11.55 -19.14 13.82
CA LEU A 499 12.55 -19.32 14.85
C LEU A 499 13.49 -20.47 14.46
N SER A 500 14.80 -20.22 14.42
CA SER A 500 15.80 -21.25 14.15
C SER A 500 17.00 -21.13 15.09
N ALA A 501 17.74 -22.22 15.27
CA ALA A 501 19.08 -22.13 15.82
C ALA A 501 19.95 -21.30 14.86
N GLY A 502 20.82 -20.42 15.38
CA GLY A 502 21.67 -19.58 14.52
C GLY A 502 22.49 -20.40 13.52
N SER A 503 23.01 -21.56 13.94
CA SER A 503 23.77 -22.50 13.11
C SER A 503 22.93 -23.32 12.11
N ALA A 504 21.62 -23.10 12.06
CA ALA A 504 20.68 -23.81 11.21
C ALA A 504 19.79 -22.87 10.39
N VAL A 505 20.09 -21.56 10.37
CA VAL A 505 19.40 -20.61 9.50
C VAL A 505 19.63 -21.02 8.05
N ASN A 506 18.54 -21.13 7.29
CA ASN A 506 18.52 -21.36 5.85
C ASN A 506 17.25 -20.74 5.28
N LEU A 507 17.41 -19.54 4.71
CA LEU A 507 16.36 -18.74 4.12
C LEU A 507 16.75 -18.40 2.68
N SER A 508 15.79 -18.41 1.76
CA SER A 508 15.98 -17.94 0.40
C SER A 508 14.67 -17.40 -0.13
N GLY A 509 14.76 -16.56 -1.16
CA GLY A 509 13.59 -15.93 -1.75
C GLY A 509 13.99 -14.85 -2.74
N THR A 510 13.09 -13.90 -2.95
CA THR A 510 13.31 -12.72 -3.79
C THR A 510 13.14 -11.49 -2.93
N LEU A 511 14.14 -10.62 -2.90
CA LEU A 511 13.99 -9.30 -2.31
C LEU A 511 13.41 -8.34 -3.35
N HIS A 512 12.39 -7.59 -2.95
CA HIS A 512 11.77 -6.55 -3.77
C HIS A 512 12.11 -5.16 -3.19
N SER A 513 11.83 -4.10 -3.92
CA SER A 513 12.20 -2.74 -3.51
C SER A 513 11.47 -2.33 -2.23
N GLY A 514 12.23 -2.11 -1.16
CA GLY A 514 11.67 -1.81 0.15
C GLY A 514 10.93 -2.97 0.82
N SER A 515 11.31 -4.21 0.49
CA SER A 515 10.83 -5.42 1.16
C SER A 515 11.97 -6.25 1.72
N GLY A 516 11.62 -7.24 2.53
CA GLY A 516 12.55 -8.23 3.03
C GLY A 516 11.91 -9.18 4.01
N GLU A 517 12.73 -10.11 4.47
CA GLU A 517 12.28 -11.19 5.34
C GLU A 517 12.75 -11.00 6.76
N TYR A 518 12.20 -11.80 7.67
CA TYR A 518 12.55 -11.78 9.09
C TYR A 518 12.85 -13.20 9.54
N VAL A 519 13.92 -13.39 10.32
CA VAL A 519 14.19 -14.64 11.03
C VAL A 519 14.69 -14.35 12.44
N ARG A 520 14.28 -15.17 13.40
CA ARG A 520 14.81 -15.15 14.77
C ARG A 520 15.85 -16.25 14.90
N ALA A 521 17.11 -15.86 15.05
CA ALA A 521 18.24 -16.75 15.26
C ALA A 521 18.57 -16.85 16.76
N VAL A 522 18.49 -18.05 17.32
CA VAL A 522 18.71 -18.31 18.76
C VAL A 522 20.01 -19.07 19.00
N GLN A 523 20.72 -18.69 20.06
CA GLN A 523 21.77 -19.49 20.69
C GLN A 523 21.33 -19.92 22.09
N ALA A 524 21.45 -21.21 22.39
CA ALA A 524 21.28 -21.72 23.75
C ALA A 524 22.32 -21.10 24.71
N PRO A 525 22.14 -21.21 26.04
CA PRO A 525 23.18 -20.85 27.00
C PRO A 525 24.48 -21.62 26.72
N GLY A 526 25.62 -20.93 26.68
CA GLY A 526 26.91 -21.50 26.30
C GLY A 526 27.00 -21.92 24.81
N GLY A 527 26.02 -21.51 23.99
CA GLY A 527 25.94 -21.90 22.58
C GLY A 527 27.14 -21.43 21.76
N ALA A 528 27.60 -22.28 20.84
CA ALA A 528 28.74 -22.00 19.98
C ALA A 528 28.51 -20.76 19.09
N ALA A 529 29.61 -20.15 18.66
CA ALA A 529 29.61 -19.15 17.60
C ALA A 529 29.02 -19.74 16.31
N PHE A 530 28.41 -18.89 15.48
CA PHE A 530 27.89 -19.28 14.18
C PHE A 530 28.09 -18.16 13.17
N THR A 531 28.11 -18.49 11.89
CA THR A 531 28.23 -17.53 10.78
C THR A 531 26.97 -17.57 9.95
N LEU A 532 26.54 -16.41 9.46
CA LEU A 532 25.55 -16.29 8.39
C LEU A 532 26.20 -15.68 7.14
N HIS A 533 25.86 -16.20 5.97
CA HIS A 533 26.23 -15.65 4.68
C HIS A 533 24.97 -15.17 3.95
N PHE A 534 24.89 -13.86 3.72
CA PHE A 534 23.85 -13.22 2.94
C PHE A 534 24.36 -12.97 1.53
N SER A 535 23.87 -13.76 0.58
CA SER A 535 24.38 -13.84 -0.78
C SER A 535 23.24 -13.97 -1.79
N GLY A 536 23.58 -13.93 -3.08
CA GLY A 536 22.72 -14.49 -4.12
C GLY A 536 22.63 -16.02 -4.02
N PRO A 537 21.80 -16.66 -4.87
CA PRO A 537 21.72 -18.11 -4.96
C PRO A 537 23.09 -18.76 -5.15
N GLU A 538 23.29 -19.93 -4.53
CA GLU A 538 24.53 -20.72 -4.63
C GLU A 538 25.81 -19.96 -4.19
N GLY A 539 25.67 -18.91 -3.37
CA GLY A 539 26.80 -18.10 -2.89
C GLY A 539 27.25 -17.01 -3.86
N ALA A 540 26.48 -16.72 -4.92
CA ALA A 540 26.77 -15.62 -5.83
C ALA A 540 26.73 -14.25 -5.13
N SER A 541 27.34 -13.21 -5.72
CA SER A 541 27.18 -11.84 -5.23
C SER A 541 25.71 -11.39 -5.31
N LEU A 542 25.25 -10.67 -4.29
CA LEU A 542 23.94 -10.00 -4.33
C LEU A 542 23.92 -8.92 -5.41
N SER A 543 22.78 -8.73 -6.06
CA SER A 543 22.62 -7.63 -7.01
C SER A 543 22.72 -6.29 -6.28
N ALA A 544 23.60 -5.40 -6.74
CA ALA A 544 23.70 -4.04 -6.19
C ALA A 544 22.43 -3.21 -6.43
N THR A 545 21.59 -3.59 -7.40
CA THR A 545 20.35 -2.87 -7.73
C THR A 545 19.33 -2.90 -6.59
N ILE A 546 19.28 -3.98 -5.81
CA ILE A 546 18.37 -4.09 -4.66
C ILE A 546 18.90 -3.37 -3.42
N VAL A 547 20.11 -2.79 -3.48
CA VAL A 547 20.78 -2.13 -2.35
C VAL A 547 20.68 -3.00 -1.08
N PRO A 548 21.30 -4.19 -1.10
CA PRO A 548 21.06 -5.18 -0.06
C PRO A 548 21.56 -4.67 1.30
N ARG A 549 20.78 -4.94 2.35
CA ARG A 549 21.13 -4.67 3.74
C ARG A 549 20.83 -5.91 4.57
N LEU A 550 21.78 -6.32 5.41
CA LEU A 550 21.50 -7.29 6.46
C LEU A 550 21.33 -6.52 7.76
N VAL A 551 20.10 -6.49 8.27
CA VAL A 551 19.79 -5.80 9.52
C VAL A 551 19.77 -6.81 10.65
N VAL A 552 20.55 -6.56 11.71
CA VAL A 552 20.71 -7.47 12.84
C VAL A 552 20.41 -6.71 14.13
N ALA A 553 19.46 -7.19 14.93
CA ALA A 553 19.16 -6.64 16.25
C ALA A 553 19.23 -7.74 17.31
N ARG A 554 19.93 -7.50 18.42
CA ARG A 554 19.94 -8.43 19.55
C ARG A 554 18.73 -8.16 20.44
N ILE A 555 17.74 -9.05 20.37
CA ILE A 555 16.47 -8.94 21.09
C ILE A 555 16.44 -9.69 22.42
N ARG A 556 17.43 -10.55 22.68
CA ARG A 556 17.67 -11.18 23.99
C ARG A 556 19.14 -11.51 24.23
#